data_AF-A0A813F307-F1
#
_entry.id   AF-A0A813F307-F1
#
_cell.length_a   1.000
_cell.length_b   1.000
_cell.length_c   1.000
_cell.angle_alpha   90.00
_cell.angle_beta   90.00
_cell.angle_gamma   90.00
#
_symmetry.space_group_name_H-M   'P 1'
#
loop_
_entity.id
_entity.type
_entity.pdbx_description
1 polymer ?
#
loop_
_entity_poly.entity_id
_entity_poly.type
_entity_poly.pdbx_seq_one_letter_code
_entity_poly.pdbx_strand_id
1 'polypeptide(L)'
;VFTMAFTVEILLRAFSASCLRSYLTNCANVVDIVATSPWYAELLLKHMAPAGISQEAVSEMAGSLRTLRVVRLVRMVRLLRVLRLAKAARHSETLTTVLASLGESLQGAYVLVALVGMGALLGATAIYAVESDNHHGGFRSIPAALWWSMATITT
;
A
#
# COMPACT_ATOMS: atom_id res chain seq x y z
N VAL A 1 9.63 15.56 -15.35
CA VAL A 1 9.47 15.00 -16.71
C VAL A 1 8.40 13.91 -16.75
N PHE A 2 8.57 12.75 -16.10
CA PHE A 2 7.57 11.67 -16.11
C PHE A 2 6.17 12.07 -15.62
N THR A 3 6.05 12.81 -14.52
CA THR A 3 4.75 13.27 -13.99
C THR A 3 4.05 14.21 -14.97
N MET A 4 4.78 15.13 -15.59
CA MET A 4 4.22 16.06 -16.60
C MET A 4 3.70 15.30 -17.82
N ALA A 5 4.45 14.31 -18.32
CA ALA A 5 4.00 13.48 -19.44
C ALA A 5 2.72 12.71 -19.11
N PHE A 6 2.64 12.10 -17.92
CA PHE A 6 1.43 11.41 -17.46
C PHE A 6 0.24 12.36 -17.26
N THR A 7 0.48 13.58 -16.80
CA THR A 7 -0.59 14.57 -16.65
C THR A 7 -1.12 15.02 -18.01
N VAL A 8 -0.25 15.23 -19.00
CA VAL A 8 -0.68 15.51 -20.38
C VAL A 8 -1.49 14.35 -20.95
N GLU A 9 -1.03 13.11 -20.77
CA GLU A 9 -1.76 11.90 -21.20
C GLU A 9 -3.15 11.78 -20.53
N ILE A 10 -3.25 12.04 -19.22
CA ILE A 10 -4.50 12.04 -18.47
C ILE A 10 -5.44 13.15 -18.95
N LEU A 11 -4.91 14.35 -19.21
CA LEU A 11 -5.69 15.47 -19.73
C LEU A 11 -6.22 15.18 -21.13
N LEU A 12 -5.39 14.67 -22.03
CA LEU A 12 -5.80 14.29 -23.38
C LEU A 12 -6.91 13.24 -23.33
N ARG A 13 -6.79 12.19 -22.51
CA ARG A 13 -7.87 11.21 -22.32
C ARG A 13 -9.15 11.81 -21.75
N ALA A 14 -9.04 12.73 -20.80
CA ALA A 14 -10.19 13.40 -20.21
C ALA A 14 -10.91 14.30 -21.22
N PHE A 15 -10.17 14.99 -22.10
CA PHE A 15 -10.73 15.82 -23.18
C PHE A 15 -11.30 15.00 -24.34
N SER A 16 -10.70 13.86 -24.66
CA SER A 16 -11.22 12.94 -25.68
C SER A 16 -12.38 12.07 -25.19
N ALA A 17 -12.64 12.02 -23.88
CA ALA A 17 -13.75 11.27 -23.32
C ALA A 17 -15.09 11.99 -23.58
N SER A 18 -16.05 11.28 -24.14
CA SER A 18 -17.41 11.78 -24.40
C SER A 18 -18.18 12.17 -23.14
N CYS A 19 -17.76 11.68 -21.96
CA CYS A 19 -18.32 12.05 -20.66
C CYS A 19 -17.25 12.04 -19.57
N LEU A 20 -16.91 13.21 -19.04
CA LEU A 20 -15.91 13.37 -17.98
C LEU A 20 -16.29 12.60 -16.70
N ARG A 21 -17.58 12.52 -16.39
CA ARG A 21 -18.05 11.82 -15.18
C ARG A 21 -17.82 10.32 -15.27
N SER A 22 -18.13 9.72 -16.43
CA SER A 22 -17.85 8.30 -16.69
C SER A 22 -16.35 8.00 -16.68
N TYR A 23 -15.55 8.94 -17.21
CA TYR A 23 -14.09 8.85 -17.16
C TYR A 23 -13.55 8.86 -15.71
N LEU A 24 -14.04 9.76 -14.86
CA LEU A 24 -13.62 9.89 -13.47
C LEU A 24 -14.15 8.79 -12.55
N THR A 25 -15.24 8.10 -12.91
CA THR A 25 -15.76 6.96 -12.13
C THR A 25 -15.11 5.62 -12.50
N ASN A 26 -14.35 5.53 -13.58
CA ASN A 26 -13.66 4.31 -13.97
C ASN A 26 -12.45 4.06 -13.06
N CYS A 27 -12.44 2.92 -12.35
CA CYS A 27 -11.38 2.54 -11.41
C CYS A 27 -9.97 2.64 -12.02
N ALA A 28 -9.79 2.29 -13.29
CA ALA A 28 -8.50 2.37 -13.97
C ALA A 28 -7.99 3.81 -14.10
N ASN A 29 -8.89 4.75 -14.39
CA ASN A 29 -8.56 6.16 -14.54
C ASN A 29 -8.35 6.84 -13.18
N VAL A 30 -9.12 6.43 -12.16
CA VAL A 30 -8.91 6.87 -10.77
C VAL A 30 -7.52 6.47 -10.28
N VAL A 31 -7.11 5.22 -10.52
CA VAL A 31 -5.77 4.74 -10.17
C VAL A 31 -4.69 5.54 -10.89
N ASP A 32 -4.87 5.84 -12.18
CA ASP A 32 -3.93 6.67 -12.95
C ASP A 32 -3.82 8.10 -12.36
N ILE A 33 -4.94 8.75 -12.02
CA ILE A 33 -4.96 10.10 -11.41
C ILE A 33 -4.28 10.07 -10.04
N VAL A 34 -4.65 9.12 -9.18
CA VAL A 34 -4.12 8.98 -7.83
C VAL A 34 -2.61 8.68 -7.85
N ALA A 35 -2.14 7.86 -8.78
CA ALA A 35 -0.72 7.55 -8.93
C ALA A 35 0.14 8.77 -9.33
N THR A 36 -0.45 9.73 -10.06
CA THR A 36 0.24 10.95 -10.51
C THR A 36 0.13 12.11 -9.51
N SER A 37 -0.92 12.09 -8.66
CA SER A 37 -1.21 13.10 -7.63
C SER A 37 -0.11 13.40 -6.59
N PRO A 38 0.82 12.49 -6.20
CA PRO A 38 1.71 12.74 -5.06
C PRO A 38 2.62 13.95 -5.27
N TRP A 39 3.06 14.21 -6.50
CA TRP A 39 3.87 15.38 -6.82
C TRP A 39 3.05 16.68 -6.74
N TYR A 40 1.80 16.64 -7.21
CA TYR A 40 0.88 17.78 -7.13
C TYR A 40 0.50 18.11 -5.69
N ALA A 41 0.29 17.09 -4.85
CA ALA A 41 0.04 17.28 -3.42
C ALA A 41 1.24 17.95 -2.72
N GLU A 42 2.47 17.52 -3.02
CA GLU A 42 3.69 18.14 -2.51
C GLU A 42 3.85 19.59 -2.98
N LEU A 43 3.54 19.88 -4.25
CA LEU A 43 3.60 21.24 -4.82
C LEU A 43 2.56 22.17 -4.18
N LEU A 44 1.32 21.69 -4.01
CA LEU A 44 0.22 22.46 -3.43
C LEU A 44 0.54 22.86 -1.98
N LEU A 45 1.11 21.94 -1.20
CA LEU A 45 1.54 22.21 0.17
C LEU A 45 2.71 23.19 0.22
N LYS A 46 3.64 23.10 -0.72
CA LYS A 46 4.78 24.04 -0.83
C LYS A 46 4.33 25.46 -1.22
N HIS A 47 3.24 25.61 -1.98
CA HIS A 47 2.68 26.91 -2.37
C HIS A 47 1.74 27.51 -1.32
N MET A 48 0.95 26.68 -0.65
CA MET A 48 0.04 27.12 0.44
C MET A 48 0.80 27.43 1.74
N ALA A 49 2.00 26.87 1.93
CA ALA A 49 2.88 27.25 3.02
C ALA A 49 3.75 28.46 2.61
N PRO A 50 3.79 29.56 3.38
CA PRO A 50 4.58 30.73 3.05
C PRO A 50 6.05 30.36 2.80
N ALA A 51 6.61 30.98 1.76
CA ALA A 51 7.89 30.67 1.13
C ALA A 51 9.03 30.49 2.13
N GLY A 52 9.55 29.27 2.27
CA GLY A 52 10.78 29.02 3.03
C GLY A 52 10.93 27.65 3.69
N ILE A 53 9.92 26.78 3.63
CA ILE A 53 9.98 25.51 4.37
C ILE A 53 10.85 24.48 3.63
N SER A 54 12.10 24.37 4.08
CA SER A 54 12.96 23.20 3.89
C SER A 54 12.28 21.95 4.45
N GLN A 55 12.74 20.77 4.02
CA GLN A 55 12.19 19.47 4.42
C GLN A 55 12.09 19.29 5.96
N GLU A 56 12.83 20.08 6.72
CA GLU A 56 12.88 20.15 8.18
C GLU A 56 11.73 20.97 8.79
N ALA A 57 11.34 22.10 8.18
CA ALA A 57 10.25 22.93 8.71
C ALA A 57 8.85 22.32 8.47
N VAL A 58 8.69 21.35 7.54
CA VAL A 58 7.47 20.51 7.47
C VAL A 58 7.38 19.62 8.71
N SER A 59 8.53 19.18 9.24
CA SER A 59 8.61 18.33 10.43
C SER A 59 8.34 19.11 11.72
N GLU A 60 8.76 20.39 11.79
CA GLU A 60 8.49 21.25 12.95
C GLU A 60 7.07 21.85 12.96
N MET A 61 6.53 22.26 11.80
CA MET A 61 5.12 22.69 11.70
C MET A 61 4.15 21.55 12.07
N ALA A 62 4.62 20.31 11.99
CA ALA A 62 3.94 19.13 12.49
C ALA A 62 3.91 19.02 14.03
N GLY A 63 4.35 20.02 14.82
CA GLY A 63 4.19 20.00 16.27
C GLY A 63 2.74 20.12 16.76
N SER A 64 1.81 20.60 15.91
CA SER A 64 0.38 20.67 16.24
C SER A 64 -0.37 19.40 15.78
N LEU A 65 -1.25 18.86 16.63
CA LEU A 65 -1.96 17.58 16.40
C LEU A 65 -2.71 17.53 15.05
N ARG A 66 -3.15 18.68 14.51
CA ARG A 66 -3.78 18.77 13.19
C ARG A 66 -2.78 18.67 12.04
N THR A 67 -1.62 19.29 12.16
CA THR A 67 -0.57 19.23 11.12
C THR A 67 0.14 17.88 11.08
N LEU A 68 0.29 17.15 12.20
CA LEU A 68 0.80 15.76 12.20
C LEU A 68 -0.02 14.85 11.28
N ARG A 69 -1.35 14.96 11.34
CA ARG A 69 -2.24 14.13 10.51
C ARG A 69 -2.06 14.44 9.04
N VAL A 70 -1.98 15.72 8.67
CA VAL A 70 -1.80 16.16 7.28
C VAL A 70 -0.44 15.70 6.74
N VAL A 71 0.65 15.90 7.48
CA VAL A 71 1.99 15.46 7.07
C VAL A 71 2.07 13.94 6.93
N ARG A 72 1.46 13.18 7.85
CA ARG A 72 1.39 11.72 7.76
C ARG A 72 0.59 11.27 6.54
N LEU A 73 -0.55 11.90 6.25
CA LEU A 73 -1.34 11.59 5.05
C LEU A 73 -0.57 11.85 3.76
N VAL A 74 0.13 12.98 3.68
CA VAL A 74 0.97 13.33 2.51
C VAL A 74 2.11 12.33 2.33
N ARG A 75 2.71 11.88 3.44
CA ARG A 75 3.74 10.83 3.41
C ARG A 75 3.18 9.47 2.96
N MET A 76 1.97 9.13 3.37
CA MET A 76 1.26 7.92 2.93
C MET A 76 0.86 8.01 1.45
N VAL A 77 0.49 9.20 0.95
CA VAL A 77 0.21 9.43 -0.49
C VAL A 77 1.43 9.13 -1.36
N ARG A 78 2.67 9.26 -0.85
CA ARG A 78 3.87 8.81 -1.57
C ARG A 78 3.91 7.30 -1.79
N LEU A 79 3.33 6.49 -0.88
CA LEU A 79 3.24 5.03 -1.05
C LEU A 79 2.32 4.68 -2.23
N LEU A 80 1.34 5.53 -2.55
CA LEU A 80 0.47 5.35 -3.72
C LEU A 80 1.24 5.43 -5.04
N ARG A 81 2.49 5.91 -5.05
CA ARG A 81 3.35 5.79 -6.23
C ARG A 81 3.61 4.33 -6.61
N VAL A 82 3.44 3.36 -5.70
CA VAL A 82 3.50 1.93 -6.05
C VAL A 82 2.38 1.54 -7.02
N LEU A 83 1.23 2.22 -6.99
CA LEU A 83 0.11 1.97 -7.88
C LEU A 83 0.42 2.30 -9.35
N ARG A 84 1.47 3.10 -9.63
CA ARG A 84 1.94 3.27 -11.02
C ARG A 84 2.47 1.96 -11.62
N LEU A 85 2.90 1.02 -10.78
CA LEU A 85 3.25 -0.34 -11.22
C LEU A 85 2.00 -1.12 -11.64
N ALA A 86 0.83 -0.85 -11.04
CA ALA A 86 -0.43 -1.44 -11.49
C ALA A 86 -0.82 -0.93 -12.89
N LYS A 87 -0.52 0.34 -13.21
CA LYS A 87 -0.66 0.85 -14.58
C LYS A 87 0.28 0.10 -15.56
N ALA A 88 1.52 -0.15 -15.15
CA ALA A 88 2.46 -0.94 -15.94
C ALA A 88 1.98 -2.41 -16.10
N ALA A 89 1.40 -2.98 -15.04
CA ALA A 89 0.87 -4.34 -15.06
C ALA A 89 -0.31 -4.50 -16.04
N ARG A 90 -1.17 -3.49 -16.19
CA ARG A 90 -2.28 -3.49 -17.15
C ARG A 90 -1.83 -3.50 -18.61
N HIS A 91 -0.64 -2.98 -18.90
CA HIS A 91 -0.07 -2.95 -20.25
C HIS A 91 0.83 -4.17 -20.53
N SER A 92 1.06 -5.04 -19.55
CA SER A 92 1.85 -6.25 -19.70
C SER A 92 0.94 -7.46 -19.81
N GLU A 93 0.88 -8.07 -20.98
CA GLU A 93 0.11 -9.29 -21.24
C GLU A 93 0.48 -10.39 -20.22
N THR A 94 1.78 -10.56 -19.94
CA THR A 94 2.31 -11.52 -18.98
C THR A 94 1.74 -11.33 -17.57
N LEU A 95 1.69 -10.08 -17.08
CA LEU A 95 1.15 -9.79 -15.75
C LEU A 95 -0.37 -9.98 -15.72
N THR A 96 -1.08 -9.65 -16.80
CA THR A 96 -2.53 -9.87 -16.87
C THR A 96 -2.88 -11.35 -16.85
N THR A 97 -2.13 -12.20 -17.56
CA THR A 97 -2.34 -13.65 -17.54
C THR A 97 -2.06 -14.23 -16.16
N VAL A 98 -0.96 -13.83 -15.51
CA VAL A 98 -0.64 -14.28 -14.15
C VAL A 98 -1.73 -13.85 -13.16
N LEU A 99 -2.22 -12.61 -13.25
CA LEU A 99 -3.29 -12.12 -12.39
C LEU A 99 -4.63 -12.84 -12.64
N ALA A 100 -4.94 -13.18 -13.89
CA ALA A 100 -6.13 -13.95 -14.24
C ALA A 100 -6.07 -15.37 -13.68
N SER A 101 -4.93 -16.06 -13.85
CA SER A 101 -4.70 -17.40 -13.29
C SER A 101 -4.69 -17.40 -11.76
N LEU A 102 -4.13 -16.35 -11.14
CA LEU A 102 -4.23 -16.15 -9.69
C LEU A 102 -5.70 -16.00 -9.27
N GLY A 103 -6.47 -15.20 -10.01
CA GLY A 103 -7.92 -15.01 -9.87
C GLY A 103 -8.69 -16.34 -9.82
N GLU A 104 -8.44 -17.22 -10.77
CA GLU A 104 -9.06 -18.56 -10.83
C GLU A 104 -8.62 -19.45 -9.67
N SER A 105 -7.36 -19.35 -9.26
CA SER A 105 -6.82 -20.12 -8.13
C SER A 105 -7.17 -19.54 -6.75
N LEU A 106 -7.83 -18.37 -6.67
CA LEU A 106 -8.06 -17.68 -5.39
C LEU A 106 -8.82 -18.56 -4.41
N GLN A 107 -9.82 -19.32 -4.88
CA GLN A 107 -10.57 -20.24 -4.03
C GLN A 107 -9.65 -21.29 -3.38
N GLY A 108 -8.71 -21.86 -4.15
CA GLY A 108 -7.70 -22.78 -3.63
C GLY A 108 -6.69 -22.09 -2.70
N ALA A 109 -6.29 -20.87 -3.04
CA ALA A 109 -5.37 -20.06 -2.24
C ALA A 109 -5.96 -19.69 -0.87
N TYR A 110 -7.26 -19.37 -0.79
CA TYR A 110 -7.93 -19.09 0.48
C TYR A 110 -7.89 -20.30 1.43
N VAL A 111 -8.16 -21.50 0.90
CA VAL A 111 -8.11 -22.74 1.68
C VAL A 111 -6.68 -22.99 2.17
N LEU A 112 -5.68 -22.80 1.30
CA LEU A 112 -4.27 -22.95 1.67
C LEU A 112 -3.86 -21.97 2.78
N VAL A 113 -4.19 -20.68 2.64
CA VAL A 113 -3.89 -19.66 3.64
C VAL A 113 -4.61 -19.95 4.96
N ALA A 114 -5.85 -20.44 4.92
CA ALA A 114 -6.57 -20.84 6.12
C ALA A 114 -5.90 -22.04 6.82
N LEU A 115 -5.47 -23.04 6.07
CA LEU A 115 -4.78 -24.22 6.59
C LEU A 115 -3.42 -23.85 7.21
N VAL A 116 -2.61 -23.07 6.49
CA VAL A 116 -1.31 -22.57 6.98
C VAL A 116 -1.50 -21.68 8.19
N GLY A 117 -2.50 -20.79 8.18
CA GLY A 117 -2.81 -19.92 9.31
C GLY A 117 -3.25 -20.71 10.56
N MET A 118 -4.06 -21.74 10.37
CA MET A 118 -4.47 -22.62 11.48
C MET A 118 -3.29 -23.43 12.02
N GLY A 119 -2.45 -24.00 11.15
CA GLY A 119 -1.21 -24.67 11.52
C GLY A 119 -0.25 -23.74 12.28
N ALA A 120 -0.09 -22.51 11.80
CA ALA A 120 0.73 -21.49 12.45
C ALA A 120 0.18 -21.14 13.84
N LEU A 121 -1.14 -20.99 13.99
CA LEU A 121 -1.78 -20.73 15.27
C LEU A 121 -1.58 -21.89 16.25
N LEU A 122 -1.78 -23.14 15.81
CA LEU A 122 -1.56 -24.33 16.63
C LEU A 122 -0.11 -24.46 17.07
N GLY A 123 0.85 -24.28 16.14
CA GLY A 123 2.28 -24.29 16.45
C GLY A 123 2.68 -23.18 17.42
N ALA A 124 2.10 -21.99 17.27
CA ALA A 124 2.32 -20.86 18.17
C ALA A 124 1.77 -21.13 19.57
N THR A 125 0.58 -21.73 19.69
CA THR A 125 0.01 -22.11 20.98
C THR A 125 0.80 -23.24 21.64
N ALA A 126 1.25 -24.24 20.87
CA ALA A 126 2.05 -25.34 21.37
C ALA A 126 3.40 -24.87 21.92
N ILE A 127 4.16 -24.07 21.14
CA ILE A 127 5.46 -23.56 21.58
C ILE A 127 5.31 -22.56 22.74
N TYR A 128 4.25 -21.75 22.74
CA TYR A 128 3.95 -20.89 23.87
C TYR A 128 3.64 -21.68 25.14
N ALA A 129 2.87 -22.78 25.05
CA ALA A 129 2.53 -23.60 26.21
C ALA A 129 3.74 -24.36 26.78
N VAL A 130 4.69 -24.77 25.92
CA VAL A 130 5.94 -25.41 26.37
C VAL A 130 6.86 -24.38 27.03
N GLU A 131 6.96 -23.19 26.46
CA GLU A 131 7.94 -22.19 26.87
C GLU A 131 7.40 -21.18 27.90
N SER A 132 6.09 -21.20 28.21
CA SER A 132 5.46 -20.24 29.13
C SER A 132 5.97 -20.37 30.56
N ASP A 133 6.42 -21.56 30.96
CA ASP A 133 6.90 -21.84 32.32
C ASP A 133 8.40 -21.54 32.50
N ASN A 134 9.12 -21.33 31.39
CA ASN A 134 10.54 -20.97 31.40
C ASN A 134 10.72 -19.48 31.69
N HIS A 135 11.24 -19.16 32.87
CA HIS A 135 11.48 -17.79 33.35
C HIS A 135 12.61 -17.06 32.60
N HIS A 136 13.37 -17.77 31.75
CA HIS A 136 14.51 -17.24 31.00
C HIS A 136 14.28 -17.37 29.48
N GLY A 137 13.66 -16.36 28.88
CA GLY A 137 13.73 -16.14 27.43
C GLY A 137 12.57 -16.67 26.57
N GLY A 138 11.46 -17.10 27.16
CA GLY A 138 10.29 -17.61 26.42
C GLY A 138 9.45 -16.58 25.66
N PHE A 139 8.55 -17.07 24.81
CA PHE A 139 7.60 -16.22 24.08
C PHE A 139 6.63 -15.52 25.06
N ARG A 140 6.62 -14.19 25.08
CA ARG A 140 5.77 -13.38 26.01
C ARG A 140 4.28 -13.41 25.69
N SER A 141 3.88 -13.85 24.48
CA SER A 141 2.48 -13.93 24.07
C SER A 141 2.32 -14.83 22.83
N ILE A 142 1.12 -15.36 22.63
CA ILE A 142 0.77 -16.16 21.44
C ILE A 142 1.02 -15.39 20.13
N PRO A 143 0.67 -14.09 19.98
CA PRO A 143 1.02 -13.32 18.79
C PRO A 143 2.52 -13.22 18.51
N ALA A 144 3.36 -13.22 19.55
CA ALA A 144 4.82 -13.23 19.37
C ALA A 144 5.32 -14.59 18.87
N ALA A 145 4.76 -15.70 19.39
CA ALA A 145 5.04 -17.06 18.91
C ALA A 145 4.52 -17.33 17.49
N LEU A 146 3.46 -16.63 17.08
CA LEU A 146 2.87 -16.72 15.74
C LEU A 146 3.86 -16.35 14.63
N TRP A 147 4.69 -15.33 14.85
CA TRP A 147 5.75 -14.96 13.91
C TRP A 147 6.75 -16.10 13.69
N TRP A 148 7.20 -16.72 14.77
CA TRP A 148 8.13 -17.86 14.72
C TRP A 148 7.50 -19.07 14.03
N SER A 149 6.26 -19.41 14.40
CA SER A 149 5.51 -20.53 13.82
C SER A 149 5.27 -20.35 12.32
N MET A 150 4.92 -19.13 11.88
CA MET A 150 4.79 -18.82 10.46
C MET A 150 6.11 -18.99 9.72
N ALA A 151 7.21 -18.47 10.26
CA ALA A 151 8.54 -18.59 9.64
C ALA A 151 8.91 -20.07 9.42
N THR A 152 8.78 -20.91 10.45
CA THR A 152 9.10 -22.35 10.40
C THR A 152 8.23 -23.13 9.41
N ILE A 153 6.96 -22.76 9.24
CA ILE A 153 6.07 -23.41 8.26
C ILE A 153 6.45 -22.99 6.83
N THR A 154 6.89 -21.75 6.65
CA THR A 154 7.26 -21.24 5.33
C THR A 154 8.66 -21.65 4.87
N THR A 155 9.59 -21.95 5.80
CA THR A 155 10.98 -22.39 5.55
C THR A 155 11.63 -22.94 6.81
#